data_AF-N6UM84-F1
#
_entry.id   AF-N6UM84-F1
#
_cell.length_a   1.000
_cell.length_b   1.000
_cell.length_c   1.000
_cell.angle_alpha   90.00
_cell.angle_beta   90.00
_cell.angle_gamma   90.00
#
_symmetry.space_group_name_H-M   'P 1'
#
loop_
_entity.id
_entity.type
_entity.pdbx_description
1 polymer ?
#
loop_
_entity_poly.entity_id
_entity_poly.type
_entity_poly.pdbx_seq_one_letter_code
_entity_poly.pdbx_strand_id
1 'polypeptide(L)'
;TGEGKGSGQGTGIYAAGGETVTLTEVTISRVQTGVYAEKGTLIMKDGTTIEFTGNYGVSVGNDVKSADLTRVKITGKGKGTGVYAVGGNVMVSGGEIKKGADGDSYVRWDVDGEGWDND
;
A
#
# COMPACT_ATOMS: atom_id res chain seq x y z
N THR A 1 10.58 13.37 10.73
CA THR A 1 10.75 12.19 9.86
C THR A 1 10.56 10.94 10.72
N GLY A 2 9.53 10.14 10.45
CA GLY A 2 9.30 8.89 11.17
C GLY A 2 9.93 7.73 10.39
N GLU A 3 11.05 7.20 10.89
CA GLU A 3 11.67 5.99 10.33
C GLU A 3 11.07 4.75 11.01
N GLY A 4 10.10 4.11 10.36
CA GLY A 4 9.59 2.80 10.78
C GLY A 4 10.60 1.70 10.46
N LYS A 5 11.54 1.41 11.37
CA LYS A 5 12.41 0.22 11.29
C LYS A 5 11.65 -1.01 11.80
N GLY A 6 10.85 -1.63 10.93
CA GLY A 6 10.25 -2.93 11.19
C GLY A 6 11.31 -4.03 11.18
N SER A 7 11.41 -4.79 12.26
CA SER A 7 12.32 -5.93 12.43
C SER A 7 11.88 -7.14 11.60
N GLY A 8 11.88 -7.07 10.26
CA GLY A 8 11.82 -8.25 9.37
C GLY A 8 10.57 -9.15 9.41
N GLN A 9 9.66 -8.99 10.37
CA GLN A 9 8.65 -9.99 10.72
C GLN A 9 7.22 -9.44 10.80
N GLY A 10 6.99 -8.15 10.53
CA GLY A 10 5.68 -7.51 10.71
C GLY A 10 5.35 -6.41 9.71
N THR A 11 4.33 -5.63 10.03
CA THR A 11 3.85 -4.48 9.26
C THR A 11 4.78 -3.26 9.47
N GLY A 12 5.20 -2.61 8.40
CA GLY A 12 6.03 -1.40 8.48
C GLY A 12 5.27 -0.21 9.07
N ILE A 13 4.07 0.08 8.54
CA ILE A 13 3.16 1.09 9.09
C ILE A 13 1.78 0.50 9.31
N TYR A 14 1.31 0.60 10.55
CA TYR A 14 -0.06 0.29 10.93
C TYR A 14 -0.89 1.57 11.01
N ALA A 15 -1.65 1.87 9.96
CA ALA A 15 -2.59 2.97 9.93
C ALA A 15 -3.92 2.53 10.55
N ALA A 16 -3.98 2.55 11.88
CA ALA A 16 -5.18 2.20 12.66
C ALA A 16 -6.40 3.09 12.34
N GLY A 17 -6.21 4.25 11.70
CA GLY A 17 -7.29 5.10 11.20
C GLY A 17 -8.08 5.90 12.26
N GLY A 18 -9.11 6.61 11.78
CA GLY A 18 -10.03 7.44 12.57
C GLY A 18 -10.68 8.56 11.73
N GLU A 19 -9.84 9.35 11.05
CA GLU A 19 -10.26 10.36 10.05
C GLU A 19 -9.41 10.23 8.79
N THR A 20 -8.16 10.73 8.82
CA THR A 20 -7.22 10.68 7.69
C THR A 20 -5.79 10.43 8.17
N VAL A 21 -5.10 9.48 7.54
CA VAL A 21 -3.67 9.22 7.71
C VAL A 21 -2.95 9.64 6.43
N THR A 22 -2.00 10.56 6.52
CA THR A 22 -1.19 11.00 5.36
C THR A 22 0.27 10.56 5.52
N LEU A 23 0.81 9.89 4.49
CA LEU A 23 2.20 9.49 4.36
C LEU A 23 2.81 10.26 3.18
N THR A 24 3.92 10.97 3.44
CA THR A 24 4.64 11.74 2.42
C THR A 24 6.13 11.56 2.64
N GLU A 25 6.86 11.26 1.57
CA GLU A 25 8.31 11.01 1.55
C GLU A 25 8.76 9.92 2.54
N VAL A 26 7.90 8.92 2.75
CA VAL A 26 8.15 7.83 3.70
C VAL A 26 8.90 6.67 3.05
N THR A 27 9.97 6.19 3.67
CA THR A 27 10.67 4.98 3.21
C THR A 27 10.43 3.81 4.17
N ILE A 28 9.86 2.72 3.64
CA ILE A 28 9.62 1.46 4.35
C ILE A 28 10.45 0.38 3.68
N SER A 29 11.19 -0.42 4.44
CA SER A 29 11.96 -1.53 3.87
C SER A 29 12.10 -2.71 4.83
N ARG A 30 12.35 -3.90 4.27
CA ARG A 30 12.60 -5.15 5.02
C ARG A 30 11.43 -5.55 5.93
N VAL A 31 10.21 -5.39 5.45
CA VAL A 31 8.97 -5.74 6.18
C VAL A 31 8.16 -6.78 5.43
N GLN A 32 7.30 -7.52 6.14
CA GLN A 32 6.39 -8.47 5.49
C GLN A 32 5.25 -7.73 4.78
N THR A 33 4.63 -6.78 5.49
CA THR A 33 3.62 -5.88 4.94
C THR A 33 4.15 -4.45 4.99
N GLY A 34 4.11 -3.70 3.88
CA GLY A 34 4.56 -2.32 3.87
C GLY A 34 3.68 -1.41 4.73
N VAL A 35 2.44 -1.22 4.30
CA VAL A 35 1.41 -0.44 5.00
C VAL A 35 0.16 -1.30 5.17
N TYR A 36 -0.44 -1.29 6.35
CA TYR A 36 -1.78 -1.81 6.57
C TYR A 36 -2.69 -0.69 7.10
N ALA A 37 -3.75 -0.36 6.37
CA ALA A 37 -4.78 0.58 6.81
C ALA A 37 -6.00 -0.18 7.30
N GLU A 38 -6.36 0.02 8.56
CA GLU A 38 -7.48 -0.68 9.19
C GLU A 38 -8.81 0.01 8.87
N LYS A 39 -8.87 1.34 8.98
CA LYS A 39 -10.08 2.16 8.78
C LYS A 39 -9.80 3.62 8.41
N GLY A 40 -10.83 4.39 8.07
CA GLY A 40 -10.73 5.84 7.80
C GLY A 40 -10.18 6.14 6.41
N THR A 41 -9.43 7.23 6.23
CA THR A 41 -8.84 7.60 4.93
C THR A 41 -7.33 7.40 4.95
N LEU A 42 -6.78 6.74 3.93
CA LEU A 42 -5.33 6.64 3.73
C LEU A 42 -4.92 7.53 2.56
N ILE A 43 -3.88 8.35 2.75
CA ILE A 43 -3.31 9.15 1.69
C ILE A 43 -1.80 8.93 1.67
N MET A 44 -1.26 8.50 0.55
CA MET A 44 0.17 8.28 0.34
C MET A 44 0.63 9.11 -0.84
N LYS A 45 1.63 9.96 -0.64
CA LYS A 45 2.13 10.88 -1.65
C LYS A 45 3.65 10.82 -1.75
N ASP A 46 4.15 11.23 -2.90
CA ASP A 46 5.45 11.87 -3.14
C ASP A 46 6.65 11.31 -2.39
N GLY A 47 7.59 10.70 -3.12
CA GLY A 47 8.83 10.18 -2.53
C GLY A 47 8.63 8.98 -1.59
N THR A 48 7.37 8.56 -1.37
CA THR A 48 7.07 7.38 -0.57
C THR A 48 7.52 6.12 -1.31
N THR A 49 8.38 5.33 -0.67
CA THR A 49 8.95 4.09 -1.19
C THR A 49 8.72 2.95 -0.22
N ILE A 50 8.19 1.84 -0.72
CA ILE A 50 7.89 0.64 0.07
C ILE A 50 8.65 -0.54 -0.51
N GLU A 51 9.47 -1.20 0.29
CA GLU A 51 10.05 -2.51 -0.02
C GLU A 51 9.52 -3.57 0.95
N PHE A 52 8.83 -4.57 0.40
CA PHE A 52 8.26 -5.66 1.19
C PHE A 52 8.75 -7.03 0.70
N THR A 53 8.83 -7.98 1.63
CA THR A 53 9.27 -9.36 1.38
C THR A 53 8.17 -10.39 1.61
N GLY A 54 7.06 -9.98 2.24
CA GLY A 54 5.92 -10.84 2.57
C GLY A 54 4.77 -10.69 1.59
N ASN A 55 3.55 -10.63 2.13
CA ASN A 55 2.34 -10.77 1.35
C ASN A 55 1.90 -9.48 0.65
N TYR A 56 2.08 -8.30 1.26
CA TYR A 56 1.46 -7.06 0.77
C TYR A 56 2.40 -5.85 0.82
N GLY A 57 2.44 -5.04 -0.23
CA GLY A 57 3.05 -3.71 -0.17
C GLY A 57 2.15 -2.75 0.59
N VAL A 58 0.89 -2.63 0.18
CA VAL A 58 -0.17 -1.89 0.87
C VAL A 58 -1.39 -2.80 1.00
N SER A 59 -1.95 -2.90 2.20
CA SER A 59 -3.18 -3.63 2.48
C SER A 59 -4.22 -2.66 3.03
N VAL A 60 -5.40 -2.62 2.42
CA VAL A 60 -6.50 -1.71 2.74
C VAL A 60 -7.66 -2.53 3.29
N GLY A 61 -7.96 -2.35 4.58
CA GLY A 61 -9.00 -3.05 5.31
C GLY A 61 -10.41 -2.60 4.93
N ASN A 62 -11.40 -3.40 5.33
CA ASN A 62 -12.81 -3.22 4.97
C ASN A 62 -13.40 -1.88 5.44
N ASP A 63 -12.93 -1.34 6.57
CA ASP A 63 -13.48 -0.13 7.19
C ASP A 63 -12.80 1.16 6.70
N VAL A 64 -11.93 1.05 5.68
CA VAL A 64 -11.34 2.19 5.00
C VAL A 64 -12.39 2.83 4.08
N LYS A 65 -12.53 4.14 4.15
CA LYS A 65 -13.44 4.94 3.32
C LYS A 65 -12.83 5.16 1.93
N SER A 66 -11.57 5.60 1.91
CA SER A 66 -10.80 5.73 0.69
C SER A 66 -9.29 5.58 0.94
N ALA A 67 -8.57 5.18 -0.10
CA ALA A 67 -7.12 5.16 -0.12
C ALA A 67 -6.59 5.81 -1.41
N ASP A 68 -5.83 6.89 -1.26
CA ASP A 68 -5.25 7.66 -2.36
C ASP A 68 -3.73 7.47 -2.38
N LEU A 69 -3.21 6.77 -3.39
CA LEU A 69 -1.77 6.56 -3.54
C LEU A 69 -1.27 7.33 -4.77
N THR A 70 -0.55 8.42 -4.56
CA THR A 70 -0.02 9.29 -5.61
C THR A 70 1.50 9.28 -5.64
N ARG A 71 2.11 8.97 -6.79
CA ARG A 71 3.60 8.98 -6.94
C ARG A 71 4.34 8.14 -5.88
N VAL A 72 3.76 6.99 -5.55
CA VAL A 72 4.31 6.01 -4.60
C VAL A 72 5.07 4.93 -5.36
N LYS A 73 6.23 4.53 -4.84
CA LYS A 73 7.01 3.39 -5.34
C LYS A 73 6.83 2.19 -4.43
N ILE A 74 6.38 1.05 -4.97
CA ILE A 74 6.18 -0.19 -4.21
C ILE A 74 6.99 -1.31 -4.87
N THR A 75 7.86 -1.96 -4.10
CA THR A 75 8.77 -3.01 -4.59
C THR A 75 8.63 -4.27 -3.75
N GLY A 76 8.21 -5.37 -4.38
CA GLY A 76 8.09 -6.68 -3.74
C GLY A 76 9.27 -7.58 -4.11
N LYS A 77 9.90 -8.23 -3.12
CA LYS A 77 11.03 -9.17 -3.35
C LYS A 77 10.59 -10.64 -3.53
N GLY A 78 9.29 -10.90 -3.70
CA GLY A 78 8.74 -12.25 -3.77
C GLY A 78 7.36 -12.30 -4.45
N LYS A 79 6.54 -13.28 -4.06
CA LYS A 79 5.22 -13.56 -4.66
C LYS A 79 4.07 -12.70 -4.12
N GLY A 80 4.35 -11.72 -3.26
CA GLY A 80 3.32 -10.88 -2.65
C GLY A 80 2.72 -9.84 -3.59
N THR A 81 1.57 -9.30 -3.18
CA THR A 81 0.75 -8.34 -3.92
C THR A 81 1.19 -6.91 -3.60
N GLY A 82 1.33 -6.06 -4.62
CA GLY A 82 1.72 -4.65 -4.43
C GLY A 82 0.71 -3.86 -3.60
N VAL A 83 -0.55 -3.85 -4.02
CA VAL A 83 -1.67 -3.22 -3.30
C VAL A 83 -2.83 -4.22 -3.25
N TYR A 84 -3.36 -4.47 -2.06
CA TYR A 84 -4.52 -5.32 -1.81
C TYR A 84 -5.57 -4.51 -1.07
N ALA A 85 -6.82 -4.54 -1.53
CA ALA A 85 -7.91 -3.79 -0.95
C ALA A 85 -9.15 -4.66 -0.81
N VAL A 86 -9.74 -4.65 0.39
CA VAL A 86 -10.96 -5.42 0.70
C VAL A 86 -12.17 -4.50 0.91
N GLY A 87 -11.95 -3.19 1.06
CA GLY A 87 -13.02 -2.20 1.19
C GLY A 87 -12.53 -0.78 0.88
N GLY A 88 -13.50 0.14 0.78
CA GLY A 88 -13.28 1.54 0.40
C GLY A 88 -13.03 1.75 -1.09
N ASN A 89 -13.10 3.02 -1.52
CA ASN A 89 -12.68 3.39 -2.87
C ASN A 89 -11.15 3.57 -2.89
N VAL A 90 -10.42 2.77 -3.67
CA VAL A 90 -8.96 2.84 -3.74
C VAL A 90 -8.55 3.46 -5.07
N MET A 91 -7.99 4.67 -5.01
CA MET A 91 -7.44 5.37 -6.17
C MET A 91 -5.93 5.34 -6.13
N VAL A 92 -5.31 4.93 -7.22
CA VAL A 92 -3.85 4.95 -7.37
C VAL A 92 -3.47 5.69 -8.63
N SER A 93 -2.75 6.80 -8.45
CA SER A 93 -2.40 7.73 -9.52
C SER A 93 -0.88 7.95 -9.59
N GLY A 94 -0.25 7.46 -10.66
CA GLY A 94 1.14 7.82 -10.99
C GLY A 94 2.22 7.18 -10.11
N GLY A 95 1.99 5.99 -9.55
CA GLY A 95 3.00 5.20 -8.84
C GLY A 95 3.70 4.17 -9.72
N GLU A 96 4.87 3.70 -9.29
CA GLU A 96 5.60 2.58 -9.91
C GLU A 96 5.57 1.37 -8.98
N ILE A 97 4.95 0.27 -9.43
CA ILE A 97 5.04 -1.02 -8.75
C ILE A 97 6.06 -1.89 -9.50
N LYS A 98 7.19 -2.19 -8.87
CA LYS A 98 8.28 -3.00 -9.47
C LYS A 98 8.37 -4.35 -8.75
N LYS A 99 8.26 -5.45 -9.49
CA LYS A 99 8.48 -6.80 -8.95
C LYS A 99 9.99 -7.13 -8.99
N GLY A 100 10.51 -7.76 -7.94
CA GLY A 100 11.87 -8.30 -7.90
C GLY A 100 12.09 -9.39 -8.96
N ALA A 101 13.35 -9.65 -9.30
CA ALA A 101 13.78 -10.40 -10.50
C ALA A 101 13.28 -11.85 -10.67
N ASP A 102 12.56 -12.42 -9.69
CA ASP A 102 12.27 -13.85 -9.62
C ASP A 102 10.76 -14.17 -9.79
N GLY A 103 10.29 -14.28 -11.04
CA GLY A 103 9.23 -15.22 -11.45
C GLY A 103 7.74 -14.89 -11.15
N ASP A 104 6.95 -14.99 -12.22
CA ASP A 104 5.49 -15.16 -12.37
C ASP A 104 4.52 -14.08 -11.86
N SER A 105 3.77 -13.56 -12.82
CA SER A 105 3.01 -12.31 -12.83
C SER A 105 1.59 -12.48 -12.29
N TYR A 106 1.18 -11.64 -11.34
CA TYR A 106 -0.19 -11.15 -11.25
C TYR A 106 -0.15 -9.69 -10.80
N VAL A 107 -0.34 -8.76 -11.75
CA VAL A 107 -0.91 -7.46 -11.43
C VAL A 107 -2.41 -7.67 -11.56
N ARG A 108 -3.10 -7.87 -10.44
CA ARG A 108 -4.55 -7.70 -10.41
C ARG A 108 -4.86 -6.51 -9.52
N TRP A 109 -5.43 -5.51 -10.16
CA TRP A 109 -6.32 -4.55 -9.54
C TRP A 109 -7.64 -5.27 -9.31
N ASP A 110 -7.70 -6.16 -8.31
CA ASP A 110 -8.99 -6.62 -7.79
C ASP A 110 -9.51 -5.45 -6.93
N VAL A 111 -10.06 -4.43 -7.59
CA VAL A 111 -10.87 -3.38 -6.94
C VAL A 111 -12.29 -3.93 -6.92
N ASP A 112 -12.56 -4.88 -6.02
CA ASP A 112 -13.87 -5.52 -5.87
C ASP A 112 -14.87 -4.60 -5.11
N GLY A 113 -14.87 -3.30 -5.43
CA GLY A 113 -15.75 -2.30 -4.84
C GLY A 113 -16.23 -1.35 -5.91
N GLU A 114 -17.53 -1.40 -6.19
CA GLU A 114 -18.19 -0.59 -7.22
C GLU A 114 -17.86 0.90 -7.11
N GLY A 115 -17.51 1.51 -8.25
CA GLY A 115 -17.29 2.95 -8.32
C GLY A 115 -16.48 3.39 -9.54
N TRP A 116 -16.99 3.12 -10.75
CA TRP A 116 -16.58 3.86 -11.95
C TRP A 116 -17.60 4.95 -12.19
N ASP A 117 -17.25 6.21 -11.94
CA ASP A 117 -17.84 7.36 -12.62
C ASP A 117 -16.70 8.34 -12.94
N ASN A 118 -16.27 8.33 -14.21
CA ASN A 118 -15.50 9.42 -14.79
C ASN A 118 -16.53 10.43 -15.32
N ASP A 119 -16.59 11.61 -14.73
CA ASP A 119 -17.11 12.82 -15.38
C ASP A 119 -16.03 13.41 -16.30
#